data_AF-A0A1F7QRF9-F1
#
_entry.id   AF-A0A1F7QRF9-F1
#
_cell.length_a   1.000
_cell.length_b   1.000
_cell.length_c   1.000
_cell.angle_alpha   90.00
_cell.angle_beta   90.00
_cell.angle_gamma   90.00
#
_symmetry.space_group_name_H-M   'P 1'
#
loop_
_entity.id
_entity.type
_entity.pdbx_description
1 polymer ?
#
loop_
_entity_poly.entity_id
_entity_poly.type
_entity_poly.pdbx_seq_one_letter_code
_entity_poly.pdbx_strand_id
1 'polypeptide(L)' 'MKNILKRFSRKNEKILRRELAFAHMVIALLSLGLVTVLLTVGSQSDIFDQTLVSIACALLVVVAFISMTIVGFISASKSK' A
#
# COMPACT_ATOMS: atom_id res chain seq x y z
N MET A 1 16.90 -5.51 34.88
CA MET A 1 15.74 -4.74 34.34
C MET A 1 15.95 -4.17 32.94
N LYS A 2 17.07 -3.51 32.61
CA LYS A 2 17.31 -2.88 31.28
C LYS A 2 17.14 -3.83 30.08
N ASN A 3 17.49 -5.11 30.22
CA ASN A 3 17.37 -6.10 29.12
C ASN A 3 15.93 -6.53 28.79
N ILE A 4 15.01 -6.48 29.77
CA ILE A 4 13.61 -6.86 29.57
C ILE A 4 12.88 -5.73 28.84
N LEU A 5 13.06 -4.48 29.27
CA LEU A 5 12.51 -3.30 28.58
C LEU A 5 12.95 -3.23 27.11
N LYS A 6 14.24 -3.51 26.85
CA LYS A 6 14.79 -3.54 25.48
C LYS A 6 14.18 -4.65 24.62
N ARG A 7 13.82 -5.80 25.21
CA ARG A 7 13.12 -6.89 24.52
C ARG A 7 11.65 -6.55 24.23
N PHE A 8 10.94 -5.92 25.17
CA PHE A 8 9.56 -5.46 24.95
C PHE A 8 9.46 -4.37 23.88
N SER A 9 10.36 -3.38 23.92
CA SER A 9 10.44 -2.33 22.90
C SER A 9 10.68 -2.92 21.49
N ARG A 10 11.62 -3.87 21.35
CA ARG A 10 11.85 -4.57 20.08
C ARG A 10 10.66 -5.42 19.62
N LYS A 11 9.89 -5.99 20.54
CA LYS A 11 8.68 -6.78 20.21
C LYS A 11 7.57 -5.86 19.69
N ASN A 12 7.34 -4.73 20.33
CA ASN A 12 6.37 -3.74 19.89
C ASN A 12 6.76 -3.13 18.54
N GLU A 13 8.05 -2.85 18.30
CA GLU A 13 8.53 -2.35 17.02
C GLU A 13 8.29 -3.37 15.89
N LYS A 14 8.51 -4.66 16.13
CA LYS A 14 8.21 -5.72 15.15
C LYS A 14 6.72 -5.84 14.84
N ILE A 15 5.86 -5.68 15.85
CA ILE A 15 4.40 -5.71 15.67
C ILE A 15 3.97 -4.48 14.87
N LEU A 16 4.43 -3.28 15.25
CA LEU A 16 4.12 -2.03 14.55
C LEU A 16 4.54 -2.08 13.08
N ARG A 17 5.74 -2.59 12.78
CA ARG A 17 6.21 -2.79 11.40
C ARG A 17 5.32 -3.76 10.61
N ARG A 18 4.83 -4.83 11.25
CA ARG A 18 3.93 -5.80 10.61
C ARG A 18 2.57 -5.19 10.29
N GLU A 19 1.97 -4.47 11.24
CA GLU A 19 0.70 -3.77 11.06
C GLU A 19 0.81 -2.69 9.97
N LEU A 20 1.92 -1.93 9.96
CA LEU A 20 2.19 -0.93 8.92
C LEU A 20 2.34 -1.57 7.53
N ALA A 21 3.06 -2.68 7.43
CA ALA A 21 3.18 -3.42 6.17
C ALA A 21 1.82 -3.96 5.71
N PHE A 22 1.00 -4.47 6.62
CA PHE A 22 -0.36 -4.92 6.32
C PHE A 22 -1.24 -3.78 5.79
N ALA A 23 -1.21 -2.61 6.45
CA ALA A 23 -1.94 -1.43 6.00
C ALA A 23 -1.53 -1.01 4.57
N HIS A 24 -0.23 -0.94 4.27
CA HIS A 24 0.23 -0.61 2.92
C HIS A 24 -0.12 -1.68 1.88
N MET A 25 -0.14 -2.96 2.26
CA MET A 25 -0.59 -4.04 1.37
C MET A 25 -2.08 -3.90 1.03
N VAL A 26 -2.91 -3.55 2.02
CA VAL A 26 -4.35 -3.27 1.82
C VAL A 26 -4.54 -2.05 0.92
N ILE A 27 -3.79 -0.96 1.14
CA ILE A 27 -3.83 0.23 0.28
C ILE A 27 -3.49 -0.15 -1.17
N ALA A 28 -2.41 -0.91 -1.39
CA ALA A 28 -2.02 -1.33 -2.73
C ALA A 28 -3.10 -2.17 -3.43
N LEU A 29 -3.71 -3.11 -2.72
CA LEU A 29 -4.80 -3.94 -3.24
C LEU A 29 -6.04 -3.11 -3.59
N LEU A 30 -6.45 -2.19 -2.71
CA LEU A 30 -7.59 -1.31 -2.96
C LEU A 30 -7.32 -0.37 -4.16
N SER A 31 -6.12 0.20 -4.26
CA SER A 31 -5.75 1.05 -5.39
C SER A 31 -5.80 0.28 -6.71
N LEU A 32 -5.27 -0.94 -6.77
CA LEU A 32 -5.35 -1.79 -7.97
C LEU A 32 -6.79 -2.19 -8.31
N GLY A 33 -7.60 -2.51 -7.29
CA GLY A 33 -9.03 -2.81 -7.46
C GLY A 33 -9.78 -1.61 -8.06
N LEU A 34 -9.55 -0.41 -7.52
CA LEU A 34 -10.15 0.82 -8.03
C LEU A 34 -9.71 1.15 -9.45
N VAL A 35 -8.44 0.97 -9.80
CA VAL A 35 -7.96 1.10 -11.19
C VAL A 35 -8.72 0.16 -12.12
N THR A 36 -8.91 -1.09 -11.70
CA THR A 36 -9.63 -2.09 -12.51
C THR A 36 -11.09 -1.69 -12.73
N VAL A 37 -11.77 -1.20 -11.68
CA VAL A 37 -13.15 -0.72 -11.77
C VAL A 37 -13.24 0.54 -12.63
N LEU A 38 -12.35 1.51 -12.43
CA LEU A 38 -12.31 2.75 -13.21
C LEU A 38 -12.03 2.48 -14.69
N LEU A 39 -11.13 1.56 -15.02
CA LEU A 39 -10.87 1.19 -16.41
C LEU A 39 -12.02 0.42 -17.03
N THR A 40 -12.69 -0.48 -16.31
CA THR A 40 -13.78 -1.29 -16.88
C THR A 40 -15.10 -0.52 -17.00
N VAL A 41 -15.45 0.28 -15.99
CA VAL A 41 -16.69 1.06 -15.96
C VAL A 41 -16.49 2.40 -16.65
N GLY A 42 -15.39 3.10 -16.35
CA GLY A 42 -15.10 4.41 -16.89
C GLY A 42 -14.86 4.41 -18.40
N SER A 43 -14.27 3.36 -18.97
CA SER A 43 -14.07 3.25 -20.44
C SER A 43 -15.34 2.96 -21.23
N GLN A 44 -16.37 2.41 -20.58
CA GLN A 44 -17.65 2.07 -21.23
C GLN A 44 -18.71 3.16 -21.08
N SER A 45 -18.45 4.16 -20.25
CA SER A 45 -19.39 5.23 -19.95
C SER A 45 -19.01 6.52 -20.68
N ASP A 46 -19.89 7.01 -21.54
CA ASP A 46 -19.79 8.37 -22.12
C ASP A 46 -19.99 9.48 -21.07
N ILE A 47 -20.39 9.11 -19.85
CA ILE A 47 -20.64 10.01 -18.71
C ILE A 47 -19.34 10.49 -18.08
N PHE A 48 -18.27 9.69 -18.15
CA PHE A 48 -17.00 9.99 -17.48
C PHE A 48 -15.96 10.51 -18.49
N ASP A 49 -15.30 11.61 -18.15
CA ASP A 49 -14.18 12.15 -18.93
C ASP A 49 -13.01 11.16 -18.89
N GLN A 50 -12.67 10.61 -20.06
CA GLN A 50 -11.59 9.63 -20.23
C GLN A 50 -10.23 10.16 -19.78
N THR A 51 -10.01 11.47 -19.89
CA THR A 51 -8.78 12.13 -19.43
C THR A 51 -8.71 12.07 -17.91
N LEU A 52 -9.82 12.38 -17.23
CA LEU A 52 -9.90 12.34 -15.77
C LEU A 52 -9.77 10.92 -15.22
N VAL A 53 -10.43 9.94 -15.87
CA VAL A 53 -10.31 8.51 -15.53
C VAL A 53 -8.85 8.05 -15.68
N SER A 54 -8.19 8.42 -16.78
CA SER A 54 -6.79 8.06 -17.03
C SER A 54 -5.84 8.65 -15.99
N ILE A 55 -6.02 9.93 -15.62
CA ILE A 55 -5.23 10.60 -14.58
C ILE A 55 -5.47 9.92 -13.22
N ALA A 56 -6.71 9.64 -12.86
CA ALA A 56 -7.05 8.96 -11.61
C ALA A 56 -6.40 7.56 -11.54
N CYS A 57 -6.46 6.79 -12.62
CA CYS A 57 -5.81 5.49 -12.71
C CYS A 57 -4.29 5.60 -12.56
N ALA A 58 -3.65 6.58 -13.23
CA ALA A 58 -2.21 6.80 -13.11
C ALA A 58 -1.79 7.11 -11.67
N LEU A 59 -2.53 8.00 -10.98
CA LEU A 59 -2.27 8.32 -9.57
C LEU A 59 -2.43 7.11 -8.65
N LEU A 60 -3.48 6.30 -8.86
CA LEU A 60 -3.71 5.08 -8.08
C LEU A 60 -2.60 4.04 -8.31
N VAL A 61 -2.08 3.91 -9.53
CA VAL A 61 -0.92 3.04 -9.82
C VAL A 61 0.33 3.53 -9.07
N VAL A 62 0.59 4.83 -9.05
CA VAL A 62 1.70 5.41 -8.29
C VAL A 62 1.55 5.11 -6.79
N VAL A 63 0.36 5.29 -6.22
CA VAL A 63 0.08 4.96 -4.81
C VAL A 63 0.30 3.48 -4.51
N ALA A 64 -0.15 2.59 -5.39
CA ALA A 64 0.07 1.15 -5.26
C ALA A 64 1.57 0.81 -5.29
N PHE A 65 2.34 1.43 -6.20
CA PHE A 65 3.78 1.21 -6.33
C PHE A 65 4.55 1.69 -5.09
N ILE A 66 4.25 2.88 -4.59
CA ILE A 66 4.86 3.41 -3.35
C ILE A 66 4.54 2.49 -2.17
N SER A 67 3.28 2.05 -2.05
CA SER A 67 2.85 1.18 -0.95
C SER A 67 3.55 -0.19 -1.01
N MET A 68 3.66 -0.80 -2.18
CA MET A 68 4.42 -2.03 -2.39
C MET A 68 5.91 -1.85 -2.05
N THR A 69 6.49 -0.71 -2.41
CA THR A 69 7.90 -0.38 -2.10
C THR A 69 8.12 -0.32 -0.59
N ILE A 70 7.22 0.34 0.15
CA ILE A 70 7.29 0.40 1.63
C ILE A 70 7.18 -1.00 2.24
N VAL A 71 6.26 -1.84 1.75
CA VAL A 71 6.14 -3.25 2.19
C VAL A 71 7.42 -4.02 1.92
N GLY A 72 8.04 -3.83 0.75
CA GLY A 72 9.32 -4.41 0.38
C GLY A 72 10.44 -4.00 1.32
N PHE A 73 10.58 -2.71 1.63
CA PHE A 73 11.56 -2.19 2.60
C PHE A 73 11.35 -2.76 4.01
N ILE A 74 10.10 -2.79 4.49
CA ILE A 74 9.78 -3.35 5.81
C ILE A 74 10.12 -4.86 5.85
N SER A 75 9.84 -5.59 4.77
CA SER A 75 10.10 -7.03 4.67
C SER A 75 11.60 -7.34 4.57
N ALA A 76 12.35 -6.57 3.76
CA ALA A 76 13.79 -6.71 3.61
C ALA A 76 14.56 -6.36 4.91
N SER A 77 14.01 -5.45 5.72
CA SER A 77 14.57 -5.10 7.03
C SER A 77 14.61 -6.27 8.04
N LYS A 78 13.98 -7.42 7.76
CA LYS A 78 14.11 -8.65 8.57
C LYS A 78 15.39 -9.45 8.28
N SER A 79 16.12 -9.15 7.21
CA SER A 79 17.28 -9.95 6.76
C SER A 79 18.64 -9.50 7.33
N LYS A 80 18.66 -8.49 8.22
CA LYS A 80 19.85 -8.04 8.97
C LYS A 80 19.54 -8.06 10.46
#